data_AF-A0A813IMI8-F1
#
_entry.id   AF-A0A813IMI8-F1
#
_cell.length_a   1.000
_cell.length_b   1.000
_cell.length_c   1.000
_cell.angle_alpha   90.00
_cell.angle_beta   90.00
_cell.angle_gamma   90.00
#
_symmetry.space_group_name_H-M   'P 1'
#
loop_
_entity.id
_entity.type
_entity.pdbx_description
1 polymer ?
#
loop_
_entity_poly.entity_id
_entity_poly.type
_entity_poly.pdbx_seq_one_letter_code
_entity_poly.pdbx_strand_id
1 'polypeptide(L)'
;MAVSPLQRAKRAFVIVLQSIAAAYSVQLDVTRESADNLVTSAFRRVAKKVHPDKGGKLVDSQRLLAARQLWEDALRAAGANGRPVSGKSSATSSSQFSLSWAAHFLLLQSGRSSAMPVISEVVHPLSLNFENQRKVILLRDVKKQSWDDVRKQVRNLKGKKPTVKLLRRVYKNFSKKKGRVVYKDKKCGRKPWKVTKGVESFLLRRLKALRCESICTTTVLQRELVNEKGVDLEASTIRKVLTRNGYFWLTRAQKRKYSPDVTAQRLAFAKAVLRMSKAQLRERLSLSLDGVVLSMAPKDPLERQNWCAHGDTHMWRKRCEAASPDLAGNDAYGKQVPLCRAVPLWAGISEGGFATVVFRKSKKLCTVEWAEIVNGGKLTNAIRSLSPTKPRGPWWVLCDNETFLRTAVSQAAHKAQGISLWSVPPRSPDLNPVEKFWAWLRRTLRQKDWADLRAGRKALDKKAYQARVRSTCRTKRAQAVAASCAGGLRKVCKEVVAKKGAMARS
;
A
#
# COMPACT_ATOMS: atom_id res chain seq x y z
N MET A 1 -27.66 25.28 -29.46
CA MET A 1 -26.32 25.09 -28.88
C MET A 1 -25.82 23.68 -29.17
N ALA A 2 -24.58 23.52 -29.65
CA ALA A 2 -24.01 22.21 -29.93
C ALA A 2 -23.79 21.41 -28.63
N VAL A 3 -24.25 20.16 -28.60
CA VAL A 3 -24.10 19.26 -27.44
C VAL A 3 -22.64 18.83 -27.33
N SER A 4 -22.04 18.99 -26.14
CA SER A 4 -20.63 18.63 -25.93
C SER A 4 -20.38 17.14 -26.18
N PRO A 5 -19.16 16.72 -26.59
CA PRO A 5 -18.81 15.31 -26.74
C PRO A 5 -19.07 14.49 -25.46
N LEU A 6 -18.82 15.08 -24.29
CA LEU A 6 -19.12 14.49 -22.98
C LEU A 6 -20.63 14.24 -22.80
N GLN A 7 -21.47 15.23 -23.09
CA GLN A 7 -22.92 15.07 -23.01
C GLN A 7 -23.41 14.00 -24.01
N ARG A 8 -22.88 13.96 -25.24
CA ARG A 8 -23.23 12.91 -26.21
C ARG A 8 -22.90 11.50 -25.68
N ALA A 9 -21.70 11.32 -25.13
CA ALA A 9 -21.28 10.04 -24.56
C ALA A 9 -22.15 9.63 -23.35
N LYS A 10 -22.50 10.58 -22.48
CA LYS A 10 -23.41 10.35 -21.34
C LYS A 10 -24.81 9.95 -21.80
N ARG A 11 -25.37 10.67 -22.78
CA ARG A 11 -26.70 10.35 -23.34
C ARG A 11 -26.73 8.95 -23.96
N ALA A 12 -25.69 8.60 -24.73
CA ALA A 12 -25.54 7.26 -25.30
C ALA A 12 -25.45 6.17 -24.22
N PHE A 13 -24.69 6.43 -23.15
CA PHE A 13 -24.59 5.49 -22.02
C PHE A 13 -25.92 5.31 -21.29
N VAL A 14 -26.67 6.39 -21.03
CA VAL A 14 -27.98 6.31 -20.37
C VAL A 14 -28.99 5.52 -21.22
N ILE A 15 -28.98 5.65 -22.55
CA ILE A 15 -29.83 4.86 -23.46
C ILE A 15 -29.54 3.36 -23.33
N VAL A 16 -28.26 2.97 -23.39
CA VAL A 16 -27.85 1.56 -23.22
C VAL A 16 -28.24 1.05 -21.82
N LEU A 17 -28.03 1.88 -20.80
CA LEU A 17 -28.35 1.55 -19.42
C LEU A 17 -29.86 1.31 -19.21
N GLN A 18 -30.73 2.18 -19.75
CA GLN A 18 -32.18 2.04 -19.68
C GLN A 18 -32.68 0.83 -20.48
N SER A 19 -32.16 0.61 -21.69
CA SER A 19 -32.51 -0.56 -22.52
C SER A 19 -32.20 -1.88 -21.81
N ILE A 20 -31.00 -2.00 -21.22
CA ILE A 20 -30.62 -3.20 -20.47
C ILE A 20 -31.41 -3.29 -19.16
N ALA A 21 -31.68 -2.17 -18.49
CA ALA A 21 -32.50 -2.20 -17.28
C ALA A 21 -33.92 -2.73 -17.56
N ALA A 22 -34.54 -2.33 -18.66
CA ALA A 22 -35.85 -2.82 -19.08
C ALA A 22 -35.83 -4.34 -19.36
N ALA A 23 -34.81 -4.84 -20.07
CA ALA A 23 -34.67 -6.27 -20.37
C ALA A 23 -34.51 -7.16 -19.11
N TYR A 24 -34.10 -6.59 -17.98
CA TYR A 24 -33.90 -7.28 -16.70
C TYR A 24 -34.88 -6.81 -15.61
N SER A 25 -35.96 -6.12 -15.99
CA SER A 25 -37.00 -5.60 -15.09
C SER A 25 -36.46 -4.77 -13.92
N VAL A 26 -35.41 -3.97 -14.17
CA VAL A 26 -34.82 -3.04 -13.19
C VAL A 26 -35.40 -1.65 -13.42
N GLN A 27 -36.25 -1.18 -12.51
CA GLN A 27 -36.74 0.21 -12.57
C GLN A 27 -35.61 1.20 -12.27
N LEU A 28 -35.41 2.16 -13.19
CA LEU A 28 -34.43 3.22 -13.08
C LEU A 28 -35.10 4.58 -13.21
N ASP A 29 -34.86 5.45 -12.25
CA ASP A 29 -35.23 6.87 -12.31
C ASP A 29 -33.99 7.71 -12.66
N VAL A 30 -33.48 7.48 -13.88
CA VAL A 30 -32.40 8.30 -14.45
C VAL A 30 -32.77 8.70 -15.86
N THR A 31 -32.56 9.96 -16.18
CA THR A 31 -32.73 10.56 -17.50
C THR A 31 -31.38 10.91 -18.09
N ARG A 32 -31.39 11.28 -19.37
CA ARG A 32 -30.20 11.69 -20.12
C ARG A 32 -29.51 12.94 -19.55
N GLU A 33 -30.21 13.71 -18.70
CA GLU A 33 -29.72 14.92 -18.04
C GLU A 33 -29.44 14.72 -16.53
N SER A 34 -29.72 13.53 -15.97
CA SER A 34 -29.47 13.24 -14.54
C SER A 34 -28.01 13.44 -14.15
N ALA A 35 -27.75 13.85 -12.91
CA ALA A 35 -26.38 14.03 -12.39
C ALA A 35 -25.53 12.74 -12.47
N ASP A 36 -24.21 12.90 -12.64
CA ASP A 36 -23.28 11.78 -12.92
C ASP A 36 -23.24 10.73 -11.80
N ASN A 37 -23.43 11.16 -10.55
CA ASN A 37 -23.54 10.28 -9.38
C ASN A 37 -24.79 9.38 -9.42
N LEU A 38 -25.92 9.89 -9.92
CA LEU A 38 -27.16 9.12 -10.11
C LEU A 38 -26.99 8.10 -11.23
N VAL A 39 -26.42 8.50 -12.37
CA VAL A 39 -26.12 7.61 -13.49
C VAL A 39 -25.17 6.48 -13.06
N THR A 40 -24.14 6.80 -12.28
CA THR A 40 -23.20 5.80 -11.72
C THR A 40 -23.89 4.83 -10.76
N SER A 41 -24.83 5.31 -9.96
CA SER A 41 -25.59 4.48 -9.01
C SER A 41 -26.57 3.56 -9.74
N ALA A 42 -27.26 4.06 -10.76
CA ALA A 42 -28.12 3.28 -11.64
C ALA A 42 -27.33 2.16 -12.35
N PHE A 43 -26.15 2.47 -12.89
CA PHE A 43 -25.26 1.45 -13.46
C PHE A 43 -24.96 0.31 -12.48
N ARG A 44 -24.64 0.62 -11.22
CA ARG A 44 -24.31 -0.43 -10.24
C ARG A 44 -25.48 -1.36 -9.96
N ARG A 45 -26.72 -0.86 -10.03
CA ARG A 45 -27.94 -1.67 -9.86
C ARG A 45 -28.11 -2.63 -11.04
N VAL A 46 -27.99 -2.12 -12.27
CA VAL A 46 -28.13 -2.92 -13.50
C VAL A 46 -27.00 -3.95 -13.62
N ALA A 47 -25.74 -3.54 -13.40
CA ALA A 47 -24.58 -4.42 -13.53
C ALA A 47 -24.62 -5.64 -12.59
N LYS A 48 -25.25 -5.51 -11.41
CA LYS A 48 -25.45 -6.65 -10.50
C LYS A 48 -26.41 -7.70 -11.06
N LYS A 49 -27.44 -7.28 -11.80
CA LYS A 49 -28.47 -8.15 -12.37
C LYS A 49 -28.02 -8.79 -13.68
N VAL A 50 -27.25 -8.06 -14.48
CA VAL A 50 -26.77 -8.50 -15.80
C VAL A 50 -25.50 -9.37 -15.70
N HIS A 51 -24.93 -9.55 -14.51
CA HIS A 51 -23.74 -10.38 -14.33
C HIS A 51 -24.03 -11.87 -14.65
N PRO A 52 -23.16 -12.58 -15.39
CA PRO A 52 -23.36 -13.99 -15.73
C PRO A 52 -23.64 -14.91 -14.54
N ASP A 53 -22.90 -14.73 -13.44
CA ASP A 53 -23.11 -15.46 -12.18
C ASP A 53 -24.49 -15.25 -11.53
N LYS A 54 -25.30 -14.30 -12.03
CA LYS A 54 -26.67 -13.99 -11.58
C LYS A 54 -27.72 -14.30 -12.65
N GLY A 55 -27.35 -15.06 -13.68
CA GLY A 55 -28.25 -15.45 -14.78
C GLY A 55 -28.31 -14.44 -15.93
N GLY A 56 -27.44 -13.43 -15.94
CA GLY A 56 -27.39 -12.44 -17.02
C GLY A 56 -26.63 -12.91 -18.26
N LYS A 57 -27.01 -12.39 -19.43
CA LYS A 57 -26.32 -12.67 -20.70
C LYS A 57 -24.97 -11.95 -20.73
N LEU A 58 -23.91 -12.68 -21.08
CA LEU A 58 -22.56 -12.13 -21.19
C LEU A 58 -22.49 -10.94 -22.16
N VAL A 59 -23.22 -11.00 -23.29
CA VAL A 59 -23.28 -9.95 -24.30
C VAL A 59 -23.82 -8.64 -23.73
N ASP A 60 -24.87 -8.69 -22.91
CA ASP A 60 -25.45 -7.50 -22.27
C ASP A 60 -24.48 -6.90 -21.25
N SER A 61 -23.78 -7.75 -20.49
CA SER A 61 -22.76 -7.32 -19.53
C SER A 61 -21.61 -6.59 -20.23
N GLN A 62 -21.14 -7.13 -21.35
CA GLN A 62 -20.10 -6.53 -22.17
C GLN A 62 -20.55 -5.21 -22.80
N ARG A 63 -21.76 -5.17 -23.39
CA ARG A 63 -22.36 -3.96 -23.98
C ARG A 63 -22.49 -2.84 -22.96
N LEU A 64 -22.96 -3.16 -21.75
CA LEU A 64 -23.10 -2.21 -20.65
C LEU A 64 -21.75 -1.64 -20.20
N LEU A 65 -20.73 -2.49 -20.07
CA LEU A 65 -19.38 -2.08 -19.69
C LEU A 65 -18.69 -1.25 -20.77
N ALA A 66 -18.87 -1.59 -22.06
CA ALA A 66 -18.33 -0.84 -23.18
C ALA A 66 -18.91 0.59 -23.25
N ALA A 67 -20.23 0.74 -23.11
CA ALA A 67 -20.89 2.04 -23.09
C ALA A 67 -20.43 2.90 -21.90
N ARG A 68 -20.26 2.28 -20.72
CA ARG A 68 -19.71 2.97 -19.53
C ARG A 68 -18.29 3.46 -19.78
N GLN A 69 -17.44 2.63 -20.37
CA GLN A 69 -16.04 2.96 -20.63
C GLN A 69 -15.93 4.18 -21.55
N LEU A 70 -16.73 4.25 -22.63
CA LEU A 70 -16.76 5.40 -23.55
C LEU A 70 -17.14 6.71 -22.83
N TRP A 71 -18.10 6.66 -21.92
CA TRP A 71 -18.47 7.84 -21.12
C TRP A 71 -17.36 8.24 -20.14
N GLU A 72 -16.69 7.29 -19.48
CA GLU A 72 -15.55 7.57 -18.60
C GLU A 72 -14.33 8.13 -19.36
N ASP A 73 -14.11 7.69 -20.60
CA ASP A 73 -13.07 8.26 -21.48
C ASP A 73 -13.39 9.71 -21.85
N ALA A 74 -14.66 10.02 -22.18
CA ALA A 74 -15.10 11.38 -22.44
C ALA A 74 -14.97 12.30 -21.21
N LEU A 75 -15.27 11.78 -20.00
CA LEU A 75 -15.07 12.50 -18.73
C LEU A 75 -13.58 12.85 -18.51
N ARG A 76 -12.67 11.90 -18.77
CA ARG A 76 -11.23 12.13 -18.67
C ARG A 76 -10.75 13.18 -19.67
N ALA A 77 -11.21 13.10 -20.91
CA ALA A 77 -10.86 14.07 -21.96
C ALA A 77 -11.34 15.49 -21.61
N ALA A 78 -12.55 15.64 -21.07
CA ALA A 78 -13.07 16.94 -20.64
C ALA A 78 -12.26 17.56 -19.48
N GLY A 79 -11.76 16.73 -18.55
CA GLY A 79 -10.93 17.20 -17.44
C GLY A 79 -9.49 17.59 -17.81
N ALA A 80 -8.98 17.13 -18.97
CA ALA A 80 -7.61 17.39 -19.40
C ALA A 80 -7.40 18.81 -19.98
N ASN A 81 -8.46 19.45 -20.48
CA ASN A 81 -8.37 20.75 -21.18
C ASN A 81 -8.45 21.98 -20.25
N GLY A 82 -8.48 21.79 -18.93
CA GLY A 82 -8.75 22.85 -17.95
C GLY A 82 -7.55 23.58 -17.36
N ARG A 83 -6.30 23.36 -17.82
CA ARG A 83 -5.14 24.06 -17.23
C ARG A 83 -4.22 24.65 -18.30
N PRO A 84 -4.17 25.99 -18.45
CA PRO A 84 -3.14 26.64 -19.26
C PRO A 84 -1.76 26.29 -18.67
N VAL A 85 -0.85 25.85 -19.53
CA VAL A 85 0.54 25.61 -19.17
C VAL A 85 1.18 26.98 -18.97
N SER A 86 1.47 27.37 -17.72
CA SER A 86 2.23 28.58 -17.43
C SER A 86 3.66 28.38 -17.94
N GLY A 87 4.07 29.17 -18.94
CA GLY A 87 5.40 29.16 -19.52
C GLY A 87 6.49 29.28 -18.46
N LYS A 88 7.52 28.43 -18.58
CA LYS A 88 8.76 28.56 -17.82
C LYS A 88 9.74 29.37 -18.66
N SER A 89 10.07 30.56 -18.16
CA SER A 89 11.26 31.30 -18.54
C SER A 89 12.52 30.52 -18.17
N SER A 90 13.45 30.51 -19.12
CA SER A 90 14.83 30.08 -18.97
C SER A 90 15.58 30.99 -18.00
N ALA A 91 16.26 30.40 -17.04
CA ALA A 91 17.34 31.08 -16.31
C ALA A 91 18.46 30.07 -16.06
N THR A 92 19.49 30.24 -16.86
CA THR A 92 20.84 29.68 -16.71
C THR A 92 21.45 30.24 -15.42
N SER A 93 21.96 29.39 -14.52
CA SER A 93 23.21 29.70 -13.82
C SER A 93 23.71 28.47 -13.06
N SER A 94 24.99 28.22 -13.34
CA SER A 94 25.95 27.42 -12.60
C SER A 94 26.02 27.76 -11.12
N SER A 95 26.15 26.75 -10.25
CA SER A 95 27.29 26.69 -9.34
C SER A 95 27.38 25.32 -8.66
N GLN A 96 28.59 24.79 -8.68
CA GLN A 96 29.06 23.69 -7.85
C GLN A 96 28.89 24.06 -6.37
N PHE A 97 28.40 23.14 -5.54
CA PHE A 97 28.89 22.98 -4.17
C PHE A 97 28.73 21.51 -3.75
N SER A 98 29.87 20.82 -3.76
CA SER A 98 30.16 19.62 -3.00
C SER A 98 30.36 20.00 -1.54
N LEU A 99 29.78 19.25 -0.59
CA LEU A 99 30.49 18.64 0.56
C LEU A 99 29.53 17.96 1.54
N SER A 100 29.70 16.64 1.64
CA SER A 100 29.81 15.82 2.85
C SER A 100 28.97 16.19 4.09
N TRP A 101 27.94 15.37 4.36
CA TRP A 101 27.36 15.20 5.71
C TRP A 101 27.75 13.82 6.24
N ALA A 102 28.93 13.73 6.86
CA ALA A 102 29.38 12.55 7.59
C ALA A 102 30.30 12.97 8.74
N ALA A 103 29.74 13.47 9.84
CA ALA A 103 30.37 13.50 11.17
C ALA A 103 29.40 14.10 12.20
N HIS A 104 28.55 13.26 12.82
CA HIS A 104 27.94 13.56 14.12
C HIS A 104 27.46 12.28 14.79
N PHE A 105 28.40 11.39 15.07
CA PHE A 105 28.21 10.29 16.02
C PHE A 105 29.59 9.88 16.53
N LEU A 106 30.03 10.52 17.62
CA LEU A 106 30.98 10.04 18.65
C LEU A 106 31.60 11.24 19.37
N LEU A 107 31.07 11.58 20.55
CA LEU A 107 31.83 12.00 21.74
C LEU A 107 30.85 12.27 22.89
N LEU A 108 30.59 11.21 23.64
CA LEU A 108 30.18 11.27 25.04
C LEU A 108 31.45 10.97 25.83
N GLN A 109 32.02 11.96 26.53
CA GLN A 109 32.41 11.87 27.95
C GLN A 109 33.22 13.08 28.42
N SER A 110 32.97 13.42 29.69
CA SER A 110 33.68 14.36 30.58
C SER A 110 33.29 15.85 30.52
N GLY A 111 32.92 16.39 31.69
CA GLY A 111 32.65 17.80 31.92
C GLY A 111 31.23 18.11 32.40
N ARG A 112 30.97 17.95 33.70
CA ARG A 112 29.82 18.58 34.36
C ARG A 112 30.03 20.10 34.33
N SER A 113 29.52 20.76 33.29
CA SER A 113 29.09 22.14 33.38
C SER A 113 27.57 22.15 33.32
N SER A 114 26.95 22.85 34.27
CA SER A 114 25.52 23.17 34.24
C SER A 114 25.24 24.00 32.99
N ALA A 115 25.00 23.32 31.86
CA ALA A 115 24.57 23.96 30.64
C ALA A 115 23.15 24.47 30.89
N MET A 116 23.02 25.76 31.18
CA MET A 116 21.73 26.43 31.13
C MET A 116 21.09 26.11 29.78
N PRO A 117 19.81 25.69 29.75
CA PRO A 117 19.14 25.42 28.49
C PRO A 117 19.21 26.68 27.63
N VAL A 118 19.89 26.59 26.49
CA VAL A 118 19.86 27.63 25.46
C VAL A 118 18.45 27.61 24.89
N ILE A 119 17.58 28.41 25.50
CA ILE A 119 16.28 28.72 24.92
C ILE A 119 16.57 29.60 23.71
N SER A 120 16.68 28.99 22.53
CA SER A 120 16.67 29.67 21.24
C SER A 120 15.27 30.26 21.00
N GLU A 121 14.94 31.35 21.69
CA GLU A 121 13.89 32.25 21.24
C GLU A 121 14.40 32.89 19.94
N VAL A 122 13.68 32.69 18.83
CA VAL A 122 13.95 33.40 17.58
C VAL A 122 13.60 34.86 17.82
N VAL A 123 14.56 35.61 18.36
CA VAL A 123 14.39 37.03 18.67
C VAL A 123 14.78 37.82 17.43
N HIS A 124 13.88 38.72 16.99
CA HIS A 124 14.14 39.59 15.85
C HIS A 124 15.47 40.37 16.04
N PRO A 125 16.35 40.48 15.04
CA PRO A 125 17.68 41.12 15.17
C PRO A 125 17.67 42.58 15.66
N LEU A 126 16.54 43.28 15.51
CA LEU A 126 16.36 44.64 16.01
C LEU A 126 15.91 44.70 17.48
N SER A 127 15.64 43.56 18.13
CA SER A 127 15.24 43.49 19.54
C SER A 127 16.45 43.58 20.49
N LEU A 128 16.19 43.63 21.79
CA LEU A 128 17.20 43.62 22.84
C LEU A 128 17.45 42.19 23.33
N ASN A 129 18.71 41.86 23.64
CA ASN A 129 19.04 40.66 24.41
C ASN A 129 18.51 40.79 25.86
N PHE A 130 18.48 39.67 26.59
CA PHE A 130 17.95 39.63 27.95
C PHE A 130 18.60 40.64 28.90
N GLU A 131 19.93 40.76 28.83
CA GLU A 131 20.70 41.70 29.66
C GLU A 131 20.29 43.16 29.39
N ASN A 132 20.22 43.56 28.11
CA ASN A 132 19.79 44.90 27.74
C ASN A 132 18.30 45.12 28.08
N GLN A 133 17.44 44.10 28.00
CA GLN A 133 16.04 44.22 28.47
C GLN A 133 15.98 44.56 29.96
N ARG A 134 16.74 43.84 30.80
CA ARG A 134 16.81 44.11 32.25
C ARG A 134 17.44 45.47 32.53
N LYS A 135 18.48 45.85 31.79
CA LYS A 135 19.14 47.16 31.89
C LYS A 135 18.16 48.30 31.61
N VAL A 136 17.26 48.15 30.63
CA VAL A 136 16.17 49.14 30.39
C VAL A 136 15.29 49.31 31.62
N ILE A 137 14.91 48.23 32.31
CA ILE A 137 14.08 48.31 33.53
C ILE A 137 14.84 49.01 34.65
N LEU A 138 16.09 48.62 34.91
CA LEU A 138 16.90 49.21 35.99
C LEU A 138 17.15 50.71 35.76
N LEU A 139 17.52 51.10 34.54
CA LEU A 139 17.78 52.50 34.22
C LEU A 139 16.51 53.36 34.32
N ARG A 140 15.34 52.79 34.02
CA ARG A 140 14.06 53.52 34.09
C ARG A 140 13.46 53.54 35.49
N ASP A 141 13.41 52.41 36.19
CA ASP A 141 12.74 52.29 37.50
C ASP A 141 13.60 52.78 38.65
N VAL A 142 14.89 52.46 38.62
CA VAL A 142 15.82 52.77 39.72
C VAL A 142 16.50 54.12 39.47
N LYS A 143 17.14 54.28 38.30
CA LYS A 143 17.91 55.50 38.00
C LYS A 143 17.07 56.66 37.44
N LYS A 144 15.77 56.45 37.23
CA LYS A 144 14.80 57.45 36.73
C LYS A 144 15.20 58.18 35.43
N GLN A 145 16.07 57.59 34.61
CA GLN A 145 16.61 58.24 33.40
C GLN A 145 15.57 58.42 32.30
N SER A 146 15.76 59.46 31.46
CA SER A 146 14.94 59.70 30.27
C SER A 146 15.10 58.56 29.25
N TRP A 147 14.13 58.37 28.36
CA TRP A 147 14.22 57.32 27.32
C TRP A 147 15.39 57.53 26.37
N ASP A 148 15.77 58.79 26.13
CA ASP A 148 16.92 59.13 25.29
C ASP A 148 18.25 58.77 25.94
N ASP A 149 18.36 58.91 27.26
CA ASP A 149 19.57 58.52 27.99
C ASP A 149 19.68 57.00 28.15
N VAL A 150 18.55 56.32 28.38
CA VAL A 150 18.49 54.85 28.33
C VAL A 150 18.95 54.37 26.95
N ARG A 151 18.44 54.98 25.86
CA ARG A 151 18.81 54.63 24.48
C ARG A 151 20.32 54.73 24.21
N LYS A 152 21.03 55.67 24.84
CA LYS A 152 22.49 55.79 24.71
C LYS A 152 23.23 54.61 25.35
N GLN A 153 22.64 53.94 26.34
CA GLN A 153 23.30 52.94 27.19
C GLN A 153 22.97 51.47 26.87
N VAL A 154 21.98 51.22 26.02
CA VAL A 154 21.64 49.87 25.55
C VAL A 154 21.88 49.72 24.05
N ARG A 155 22.14 48.49 23.62
CA ARG A 155 22.30 48.12 22.21
C ARG A 155 21.33 46.99 21.86
N ASN A 156 20.83 46.99 20.62
CA ASN A 156 20.07 45.86 20.10
C ASN A 156 21.01 44.70 19.70
N LEU A 157 20.44 43.57 19.30
CA LEU A 157 21.20 42.37 18.89
C LEU A 157 22.11 42.61 17.67
N LYS A 158 21.89 43.69 16.90
CA LYS A 158 22.78 44.16 15.81
C LYS A 158 23.83 45.17 16.25
N GLY A 159 23.97 45.43 17.56
CA GLY A 159 24.89 46.43 18.09
C GLY A 159 24.48 47.89 17.82
N LYS A 160 23.28 48.14 17.28
CA LYS A 160 22.79 49.50 16.97
C LYS A 160 21.99 50.09 18.14
N LYS A 161 21.88 51.42 18.17
CA LYS A 161 21.03 52.14 19.14
C LYS A 161 19.56 51.75 18.92
N PRO A 162 18.84 51.28 19.95
CA PRO A 162 17.43 50.91 19.81
C PRO A 162 16.54 52.14 19.67
N THR A 163 15.35 51.99 19.07
CA THR A 163 14.37 53.09 19.02
C THR A 163 13.68 53.26 20.37
N VAL A 164 13.28 54.49 20.73
CA VAL A 164 12.52 54.77 21.96
C VAL A 164 11.23 53.93 22.04
N LYS A 165 10.57 53.71 20.89
CA LYS A 165 9.39 52.84 20.77
C LYS A 165 9.67 51.39 21.18
N LEU A 166 10.85 50.86 20.85
CA LEU A 166 11.28 49.53 21.29
C LEU A 166 11.51 49.50 22.80
N LEU A 167 12.21 50.49 23.36
CA LEU A 167 12.47 50.58 24.80
C LEU A 167 11.18 50.62 25.61
N ARG A 168 10.23 51.48 25.22
CA ARG A 168 8.90 51.56 25.85
C ARG A 168 8.14 50.25 25.78
N ARG A 169 8.23 49.54 24.63
CA ARG A 169 7.59 48.23 24.45
C ARG A 169 8.20 47.15 25.33
N VAL A 170 9.54 47.10 25.39
CA VAL A 170 10.27 46.18 26.27
C VAL A 170 9.86 46.45 27.71
N TYR A 171 9.93 47.70 28.15
CA TYR A 171 9.52 48.11 29.50
C TYR A 171 8.08 47.70 29.83
N LYS A 172 7.12 48.05 28.97
CA LYS A 172 5.70 47.72 29.16
C LYS A 172 5.43 46.22 29.25
N ASN A 173 6.16 45.41 28.48
CA ASN A 173 5.92 43.97 28.39
C ASN A 173 6.85 43.13 29.29
N PHE A 174 7.76 43.77 30.04
CA PHE A 174 8.68 43.08 30.93
C PHE A 174 7.95 42.61 32.20
N SER A 175 7.93 41.30 32.43
CA SER A 175 7.39 40.74 33.66
C SER A 175 8.45 40.80 34.75
N LYS A 176 8.25 41.67 35.75
CA LYS A 176 9.14 41.76 36.93
C LYS A 176 9.25 40.42 37.67
N LYS A 177 8.14 39.70 37.82
CA LYS A 177 8.10 38.36 38.45
C LYS A 177 8.89 37.30 37.68
N LYS A 178 8.84 37.31 36.35
CA LYS A 178 9.56 36.32 35.51
C LYS A 178 10.93 36.79 35.05
N GLY A 179 11.32 38.03 35.36
CA GLY A 179 12.57 38.65 34.95
C GLY A 179 12.75 38.84 33.44
N ARG A 180 11.70 38.72 32.61
CA ARG A 180 11.79 38.83 31.13
C ARG A 180 10.53 39.36 30.48
N VAL A 181 10.65 39.82 29.24
CA VAL A 181 9.51 40.13 28.37
C VAL A 181 8.72 38.85 28.07
N VAL A 182 7.40 38.88 28.31
CA VAL A 182 6.52 37.75 27.98
C VAL A 182 5.77 38.06 26.70
N TYR A 183 6.21 37.47 25.59
CA TYR A 183 5.47 37.53 24.34
C TYR A 183 4.23 36.65 24.45
N LYS A 184 3.04 37.27 24.47
CA LYS A 184 1.77 36.57 24.35
C LYS A 184 1.53 36.34 22.86
N ASP A 185 2.02 35.23 22.32
CA ASP A 185 1.80 34.82 20.92
C ASP A 185 0.35 34.38 20.66
N LYS A 186 -0.64 35.21 21.02
CA LYS A 186 -2.05 34.86 20.89
C LYS A 186 -2.52 34.78 19.43
N LYS A 187 -1.76 35.30 18.46
CA LYS A 187 -2.12 35.35 17.04
C LYS A 187 -0.89 35.40 16.14
N CYS A 188 0.02 34.44 16.25
CA CYS A 188 1.20 34.36 15.38
C CYS A 188 0.84 33.93 13.94
N GLY A 189 -0.08 34.63 13.26
CA GLY A 189 -0.36 34.52 11.82
C GLY A 189 -0.58 33.12 11.25
N ARG A 190 -0.79 32.10 12.10
CA ARG A 190 -0.84 30.71 11.65
C ARG A 190 -2.11 30.54 10.84
N LYS A 191 -1.95 29.97 9.65
CA LYS A 191 -3.09 29.55 8.82
C LYS A 191 -4.04 28.70 9.69
N PRO A 192 -5.37 28.83 9.49
CA PRO A 192 -6.34 28.03 10.21
C PRO A 192 -5.97 26.55 10.15
N TRP A 193 -6.04 25.86 11.29
CA TRP A 193 -5.72 24.45 11.36
C TRP A 193 -6.75 23.66 10.54
N LYS A 194 -6.32 23.07 9.42
CA LYS A 194 -7.19 22.25 8.56
C LYS A 194 -7.73 21.00 9.26
N VAL A 195 -7.04 20.51 10.28
CA VAL A 195 -7.48 19.35 11.07
C VAL A 195 -8.38 19.84 12.20
N THR A 196 -9.68 19.96 11.91
CA THR A 196 -10.70 20.20 12.94
C THR A 196 -11.00 18.91 13.70
N LYS A 197 -11.66 19.02 14.86
CA LYS A 197 -12.17 17.83 15.59
C LYS A 197 -13.07 16.95 14.71
N GLY A 198 -13.85 17.55 13.82
CA GLY A 198 -14.69 16.82 12.85
C GLY A 198 -13.88 16.02 11.85
N VAL A 199 -12.80 16.59 11.31
CA VAL A 199 -11.87 15.91 10.40
C VAL A 199 -11.13 14.77 11.10
N GLU A 200 -10.66 15.00 12.33
CA GLU A 200 -10.00 13.97 13.14
C GLU A 200 -10.94 12.79 13.43
N SER A 201 -12.16 13.06 13.92
CA SER A 201 -13.18 12.03 14.14
C SER A 201 -13.56 11.27 12.86
N PHE A 202 -13.62 11.97 11.73
CA PHE A 202 -13.85 11.34 10.43
C PHE A 202 -12.74 10.34 10.09
N LEU A 203 -11.47 10.76 10.16
CA LEU A 203 -10.32 9.91 9.86
C LEU A 203 -10.29 8.65 10.72
N LEU A 204 -10.56 8.77 12.01
CA LEU A 204 -10.55 7.63 12.94
C LEU A 204 -11.71 6.66 12.68
N ARG A 205 -12.93 7.17 12.44
CA ARG A 205 -14.08 6.32 12.08
C ARG A 205 -13.85 5.61 10.75
N ARG A 206 -13.38 6.33 9.74
CA ARG A 206 -13.12 5.78 8.41
C ARG A 206 -12.00 4.74 8.45
N LEU A 207 -10.93 4.98 9.22
CA LEU A 207 -9.88 4.00 9.48
C LEU A 207 -10.45 2.70 10.05
N LYS A 208 -11.28 2.79 11.10
CA LYS A 208 -11.89 1.62 11.74
C LYS A 208 -12.76 0.80 10.78
N ALA A 209 -13.54 1.45 9.93
CA ALA A 209 -14.36 0.77 8.93
C ALA A 209 -13.49 0.10 7.85
N LEU A 210 -12.58 0.87 7.24
CA LEU A 210 -11.82 0.40 6.09
C LEU A 210 -10.81 -0.70 6.41
N ARG A 211 -10.24 -0.72 7.62
CA ARG A 211 -9.25 -1.74 8.02
C ARG A 211 -9.85 -3.14 8.21
N CYS A 212 -11.16 -3.24 8.44
CA CYS A 212 -11.86 -4.52 8.46
C CYS A 212 -12.06 -5.06 7.03
N GLU A 213 -12.21 -4.17 6.05
CA GLU A 213 -12.47 -4.53 4.65
C GLU A 213 -11.20 -4.70 3.80
N SER A 214 -10.15 -3.93 4.07
CA SER A 214 -8.99 -3.81 3.19
C SER A 214 -7.77 -3.24 3.92
N ILE A 215 -6.62 -3.16 3.22
CA ILE A 215 -5.43 -2.48 3.73
C ILE A 215 -5.69 -0.97 3.72
N CYS A 216 -5.92 -0.40 4.90
CA CYS A 216 -6.14 1.03 5.06
C CYS A 216 -4.80 1.77 5.21
N THR A 217 -4.37 2.46 4.15
CA THR A 217 -3.18 3.33 4.14
C THR A 217 -3.56 4.78 4.43
N THR A 218 -2.55 5.61 4.69
CA THR A 218 -2.76 7.06 4.84
C THR A 218 -3.34 7.70 3.57
N THR A 219 -2.93 7.26 2.38
CA THR A 219 -3.48 7.81 1.13
C THR A 219 -4.92 7.40 0.88
N VAL A 220 -5.30 6.18 1.29
CA VAL A 220 -6.70 5.76 1.26
C VAL A 220 -7.51 6.74 2.12
N LEU A 221 -7.09 7.00 3.36
CA LEU A 221 -7.77 7.96 4.23
C LEU A 221 -7.78 9.39 3.66
N GLN A 222 -6.69 9.83 3.03
CA GLN A 222 -6.63 11.14 2.37
C GLN A 222 -7.68 11.25 1.27
N ARG A 223 -7.77 10.23 0.40
CA ARG A 223 -8.76 10.20 -0.69
C ARG A 223 -10.19 10.24 -0.16
N GLU A 224 -10.48 9.45 0.86
CA GLU A 224 -11.80 9.44 1.49
C GLU A 224 -12.13 10.79 2.16
N LEU A 225 -11.13 11.44 2.77
CA LEU A 225 -11.31 12.76 3.37
C LEU A 225 -11.59 13.83 2.31
N VAL A 226 -10.86 13.84 1.20
CA VAL A 226 -11.11 14.77 0.09
C VAL A 226 -12.49 14.52 -0.50
N ASN A 227 -12.84 13.25 -0.75
CA ASN A 227 -14.11 12.89 -1.38
C ASN A 227 -15.33 13.22 -0.49
N GLU A 228 -15.26 12.93 0.80
CA GLU A 228 -16.42 13.07 1.70
C GLU A 228 -16.48 14.42 2.44
N LYS A 229 -15.34 15.09 2.63
CA LYS A 229 -15.25 16.34 3.39
C LYS A 229 -14.71 17.51 2.59
N GLY A 230 -14.21 17.31 1.36
CA GLY A 230 -13.57 18.36 0.58
C GLY A 230 -12.28 18.90 1.21
N VAL A 231 -11.72 18.19 2.20
CA VAL A 231 -10.53 18.63 2.93
C VAL A 231 -9.31 17.89 2.41
N ASP A 232 -8.40 18.63 1.77
CA ASP A 232 -7.11 18.10 1.39
C ASP A 232 -6.07 18.31 2.51
N LEU A 233 -5.63 17.18 3.08
CA LEU A 233 -4.58 17.09 4.07
C LEU A 233 -3.41 16.29 3.53
N GLU A 234 -2.19 16.76 3.80
CA GLU A 234 -1.01 15.97 3.55
C GLU A 234 -1.02 14.65 4.34
N ALA A 235 -0.50 13.60 3.73
CA ALA A 235 -0.32 12.30 4.39
C ALA A 235 0.48 12.42 5.70
N SER A 236 1.48 13.30 5.75
CA SER A 236 2.26 13.59 6.97
C SER A 236 1.37 14.03 8.14
N THR A 237 0.36 14.85 7.86
CA THR A 237 -0.58 15.38 8.83
C THR A 237 -1.55 14.31 9.31
N ILE A 238 -2.09 13.51 8.39
CA ILE A 238 -2.95 12.37 8.73
C ILE A 238 -2.18 11.37 9.62
N ARG A 239 -0.92 11.05 9.31
CA ARG A 239 -0.09 10.18 10.17
C ARG A 239 0.04 10.72 11.58
N LYS A 240 0.32 12.02 11.75
CA LYS A 240 0.40 12.66 13.07
C LYS A 240 -0.91 12.53 13.85
N VAL A 241 -2.06 12.67 13.18
CA VAL A 241 -3.38 12.46 13.80
C VAL A 241 -3.53 11.01 14.26
N LEU A 242 -3.21 10.04 13.41
CA LEU A 242 -3.30 8.61 13.75
C LEU A 242 -2.39 8.25 14.93
N THR A 243 -1.12 8.68 14.91
CA THR A 243 -0.15 8.42 15.98
C THR A 243 -0.57 9.03 17.30
N ARG A 244 -1.09 10.27 17.30
CA ARG A 244 -1.63 10.92 18.50
C ARG A 244 -2.78 10.13 19.13
N ASN A 245 -3.53 9.39 18.31
CA ASN A 245 -4.64 8.54 18.73
C ASN A 245 -4.23 7.07 19.00
N GLY A 246 -2.93 6.81 19.14
CA GLY A 246 -2.37 5.49 19.49
C GLY A 246 -2.34 4.47 18.34
N TYR A 247 -2.55 4.91 17.10
CA TYR A 247 -2.41 4.05 15.93
C TYR A 247 -0.99 4.12 15.38
N PHE A 248 -0.44 2.94 15.12
CA PHE A 248 0.90 2.76 14.58
C PHE A 248 0.82 1.92 13.31
N TRP A 249 1.80 2.11 12.43
CA TRP A 249 1.96 1.28 11.24
C TRP A 249 2.63 -0.04 11.64
N LEU A 250 1.81 -1.06 11.95
CA LEU A 250 2.27 -2.35 12.48
C LEU A 250 1.92 -3.49 11.53
N THR A 251 2.55 -4.66 11.72
CA THR A 251 2.28 -5.86 10.92
C THR A 251 0.82 -6.31 11.04
N ARG A 252 0.26 -6.81 9.93
CA ARG A 252 -1.09 -7.37 9.86
C ARG A 252 -1.16 -8.66 10.69
N ALA A 253 -2.29 -8.85 11.37
CA ALA A 253 -2.58 -10.08 12.09
C ALA A 253 -3.00 -11.18 11.11
N GLN A 254 -2.16 -12.18 10.82
CA GLN A 254 -2.53 -13.25 9.88
C GLN A 254 -2.92 -14.59 10.55
N LYS A 255 -3.01 -14.65 11.88
CA LYS A 255 -3.31 -15.92 12.58
C LYS A 255 -4.77 -16.30 12.38
N ARG A 256 -5.00 -17.32 11.55
CA ARG A 256 -6.31 -17.95 11.34
C ARG A 256 -6.59 -18.95 12.47
N LYS A 257 -7.78 -18.92 13.07
CA LYS A 257 -8.26 -20.02 13.92
C LYS A 257 -8.73 -21.16 13.01
N TYR A 258 -8.28 -22.39 13.25
CA TYR A 258 -8.72 -23.58 12.51
C TYR A 258 -9.88 -24.24 13.26
N SER A 259 -10.86 -24.78 12.51
CA SER A 259 -11.85 -25.69 13.12
C SER A 259 -11.19 -27.02 13.48
N PRO A 260 -11.80 -27.82 14.36
CA PRO A 260 -11.34 -29.18 14.65
C PRO A 260 -11.16 -30.02 13.38
N ASP A 261 -12.09 -29.97 12.43
CA ASP A 261 -12.01 -30.73 11.17
C ASP A 261 -10.81 -30.33 10.32
N VAL A 262 -10.56 -29.02 10.18
CA VAL A 262 -9.38 -28.52 9.43
C VAL A 262 -8.10 -28.98 10.12
N THR A 263 -8.08 -28.97 11.46
CA THR A 263 -6.95 -29.43 12.25
C THR A 263 -6.69 -30.93 12.04
N ALA A 264 -7.73 -31.75 12.02
CA ALA A 264 -7.64 -33.19 11.73
C ALA A 264 -7.15 -33.46 10.30
N GLN A 265 -7.68 -32.77 9.29
CA GLN A 265 -7.23 -32.89 7.90
C GLN A 265 -5.75 -32.49 7.74
N ARG A 266 -5.32 -31.42 8.42
CA ARG A 266 -3.91 -30.99 8.47
C ARG A 266 -3.00 -32.05 9.07
N LEU A 267 -3.43 -32.67 10.17
CA LEU A 267 -2.69 -33.76 10.81
C LEU A 267 -2.59 -35.00 9.90
N ALA A 268 -3.69 -35.40 9.28
CA ALA A 268 -3.72 -36.55 8.38
C ALA A 268 -2.76 -36.35 7.19
N PHE A 269 -2.80 -35.18 6.56
CA PHE A 269 -1.87 -34.81 5.49
C PHE A 269 -0.41 -34.85 5.97
N ALA A 270 -0.11 -34.19 7.09
CA ALA A 270 1.25 -34.13 7.62
C ALA A 270 1.81 -35.52 7.97
N LYS A 271 1.01 -36.37 8.62
CA LYS A 271 1.38 -37.76 8.91
C LYS A 271 1.59 -38.57 7.62
N ALA A 272 0.75 -38.40 6.61
CA ALA A 272 0.91 -39.07 5.31
C ALA A 272 2.22 -38.68 4.63
N VAL A 273 2.59 -37.39 4.62
CA VAL A 273 3.89 -36.93 4.11
C VAL A 273 5.04 -37.54 4.88
N LEU A 274 4.96 -37.57 6.22
CA LEU A 274 6.05 -38.06 7.05
C LEU A 274 6.30 -39.56 6.92
N ARG A 275 5.26 -40.36 6.61
CA ARG A 275 5.36 -41.79 6.30
C ARG A 275 6.19 -42.08 5.03
N MET A 276 6.22 -41.16 4.07
CA MET A 276 7.04 -41.32 2.86
C MET A 276 8.52 -41.14 3.21
N SER A 277 9.43 -41.84 2.53
CA SER A 277 10.85 -41.53 2.53
C SER A 277 11.12 -40.20 1.79
N LYS A 278 12.33 -39.65 1.89
CA LYS A 278 12.70 -38.46 1.11
C LYS A 278 12.62 -38.74 -0.40
N ALA A 279 13.08 -39.90 -0.85
CA ALA A 279 13.04 -40.30 -2.25
C ALA A 279 11.61 -40.45 -2.75
N GLN A 280 10.75 -41.14 -1.99
CA GLN A 280 9.32 -41.28 -2.31
C GLN A 280 8.61 -39.92 -2.37
N LEU A 281 8.92 -39.02 -1.44
CA LEU A 281 8.36 -37.67 -1.46
C LEU A 281 8.84 -36.87 -2.68
N ARG A 282 10.11 -36.97 -3.05
CA ARG A 282 10.66 -36.31 -4.24
C ARG A 282 10.02 -36.83 -5.52
N GLU A 283 9.83 -38.15 -5.62
CA GLU A 283 9.12 -38.76 -6.75
C GLU A 283 7.66 -38.29 -6.82
N ARG A 284 6.98 -38.25 -5.66
CA ARG A 284 5.60 -37.76 -5.58
C ARG A 284 5.51 -36.28 -5.92
N LEU A 285 6.27 -35.41 -5.26
CA LEU A 285 6.19 -33.95 -5.43
C LEU A 285 6.92 -33.48 -6.69
N SER A 286 6.32 -33.69 -7.87
CA SER A 286 6.87 -33.20 -9.13
C SER A 286 6.83 -31.67 -9.22
N LEU A 287 5.79 -31.05 -8.66
CA LEU A 287 5.63 -29.58 -8.61
C LEU A 287 4.75 -29.16 -7.42
N SER A 288 5.13 -28.13 -6.70
CA SER A 288 4.26 -27.35 -5.80
C SER A 288 3.83 -26.09 -6.55
N LEU A 289 2.53 -25.97 -6.84
CA LEU A 289 1.95 -24.99 -7.74
C LEU A 289 0.98 -24.07 -6.98
N ASP A 290 0.97 -22.79 -7.35
CA ASP A 290 -0.02 -21.83 -6.89
C ASP A 290 -0.11 -20.60 -7.82
N GLY A 291 -1.22 -19.86 -7.72
CA GLY A 291 -1.45 -18.59 -8.38
C GLY A 291 -1.15 -17.40 -7.48
N VAL A 292 -0.22 -16.53 -7.89
CA VAL A 292 0.15 -15.32 -7.14
C VAL A 292 -0.18 -14.03 -7.90
N VAL A 293 -0.70 -13.02 -7.20
CA VAL A 293 -0.73 -11.64 -7.71
C VAL A 293 0.43 -10.87 -7.11
N LEU A 294 1.39 -10.50 -7.97
CA LEU A 294 2.48 -9.61 -7.61
C LEU A 294 2.01 -8.16 -7.77
N SER A 295 2.17 -7.35 -6.72
CA SER A 295 1.85 -5.93 -6.74
C SER A 295 3.04 -5.12 -7.25
N MET A 296 2.82 -4.28 -8.25
CA MET A 296 3.80 -3.29 -8.70
C MET A 296 3.81 -2.09 -7.74
N ALA A 297 4.96 -1.45 -7.58
CA ALA A 297 5.07 -0.21 -6.84
C ALA A 297 4.14 0.89 -7.42
N PRO A 298 3.57 1.78 -6.57
CA PRO A 298 2.87 2.98 -7.04
C PRO A 298 3.79 3.89 -7.88
N LYS A 299 3.20 4.71 -8.75
CA LYS A 299 3.93 5.74 -9.50
C LYS A 299 4.26 6.97 -8.65
N ASP A 300 3.40 7.29 -7.68
CA ASP A 300 3.64 8.40 -6.75
C ASP A 300 4.89 8.14 -5.90
N PRO A 301 5.86 9.08 -5.81
CA PRO A 301 7.11 8.86 -5.08
C PRO A 301 6.94 8.56 -3.59
N LEU A 302 6.03 9.25 -2.90
CA LEU A 302 5.82 9.08 -1.46
C LEU A 302 5.13 7.74 -1.16
N GLU A 303 4.10 7.39 -1.94
CA GLU A 303 3.48 6.08 -1.85
C GLU A 303 4.46 4.96 -2.16
N ARG A 304 5.29 5.15 -3.19
CA ARG A 304 6.32 4.19 -3.57
C ARG A 304 7.33 3.98 -2.46
N GLN A 305 7.75 5.05 -1.79
CA GLN A 305 8.63 4.96 -0.62
C GLN A 305 7.99 4.12 0.48
N ASN A 306 6.75 4.42 0.86
CA ASN A 306 6.03 3.67 1.89
C ASN A 306 5.84 2.19 1.50
N TRP A 307 5.46 1.94 0.25
CA TRP A 307 5.26 0.59 -0.27
C TRP A 307 6.56 -0.22 -0.29
N CYS A 308 7.67 0.38 -0.70
CA CYS A 308 8.96 -0.31 -0.70
C CYS A 308 9.49 -0.58 0.71
N ALA A 309 9.26 0.34 1.66
CA ALA A 309 9.71 0.20 3.03
C ALA A 309 8.99 -0.92 3.80
N HIS A 310 7.67 -1.07 3.59
CA HIS A 310 6.84 -1.93 4.44
C HIS A 310 6.05 -3.01 3.69
N GLY A 311 5.90 -2.89 2.37
CA GLY A 311 5.02 -3.74 1.56
C GLY A 311 3.55 -3.72 2.02
N ASP A 312 2.79 -4.71 1.56
CA ASP A 312 1.37 -4.89 1.88
C ASP A 312 1.13 -5.65 3.21
N THR A 313 2.17 -5.74 4.06
CA THR A 313 2.15 -6.53 5.31
C THR A 313 1.83 -5.70 6.55
N HIS A 314 1.63 -4.40 6.41
CA HIS A 314 1.40 -3.47 7.52
C HIS A 314 0.06 -2.75 7.37
N MET A 315 -0.52 -2.32 8.48
CA MET A 315 -1.71 -1.48 8.53
C MET A 315 -1.70 -0.59 9.79
N TRP A 316 -2.49 0.48 9.78
CA TRP A 316 -2.70 1.32 10.96
C TRP A 316 -3.55 0.59 12.01
N ARG A 317 -2.94 0.27 13.16
CA ARG A 317 -3.57 -0.42 14.29
C ARG A 317 -2.97 0.02 15.61
N LYS A 318 -3.67 -0.24 16.71
CA LYS A 318 -3.12 -0.05 18.06
C LYS A 318 -2.23 -1.25 18.43
N ARG A 319 -1.30 -1.04 19.37
CA ARG A 319 -0.45 -2.12 19.89
C ARG A 319 -1.24 -3.15 20.72
N CYS A 320 -2.27 -2.68 21.43
CA CYS A 320 -3.16 -3.51 22.26
C CYS A 320 -4.21 -4.28 21.46
N GLU A 321 -4.50 -3.86 20.23
CA GLU A 321 -5.28 -4.67 19.32
C GLU A 321 -4.41 -5.88 19.03
N ALA A 322 -4.66 -7.04 19.65
CA ALA A 322 -3.88 -8.26 19.44
C ALA A 322 -4.06 -8.77 17.99
N ALA A 323 -3.60 -9.97 17.67
CA ALA A 323 -3.87 -10.59 16.37
C ALA A 323 -5.36 -10.97 16.21
N SER A 324 -6.26 -10.00 16.28
CA SER A 324 -7.69 -10.19 16.07
C SER A 324 -7.94 -10.60 14.62
N PRO A 325 -8.70 -11.69 14.38
CA PRO A 325 -9.10 -12.11 13.04
C PRO A 325 -9.77 -10.99 12.22
N ASP A 326 -10.53 -10.12 12.87
CA ASP A 326 -11.25 -9.01 12.22
C ASP A 326 -10.30 -7.93 11.70
N LEU A 327 -9.09 -7.87 12.26
CA LEU A 327 -8.01 -6.97 11.87
C LEU A 327 -6.96 -7.67 10.99
N ALA A 328 -7.25 -8.88 10.53
CA ALA A 328 -6.47 -9.48 9.46
C ALA A 328 -6.59 -8.68 8.16
N GLY A 329 -7.67 -7.90 8.01
CA GLY A 329 -8.12 -7.30 6.77
C GLY A 329 -8.61 -8.42 5.86
N ASN A 330 -9.90 -8.41 5.51
CA ASN A 330 -10.45 -9.45 4.65
C ASN A 330 -9.61 -9.64 3.39
N ASP A 331 -9.42 -10.90 3.00
CA ASP A 331 -8.63 -11.33 1.84
C ASP A 331 -9.40 -11.06 0.54
N ALA A 332 -9.89 -9.83 0.39
CA ALA A 332 -10.58 -9.37 -0.80
C ALA A 332 -9.53 -9.19 -1.91
N TYR A 333 -9.07 -10.31 -2.46
CA TYR A 333 -8.18 -10.43 -3.63
C TYR A 333 -8.61 -9.50 -4.79
N GLY A 334 -9.93 -9.26 -4.91
CA GLY A 334 -10.51 -8.29 -5.84
C GLY A 334 -10.17 -6.81 -5.53
N LYS A 335 -10.11 -6.41 -4.26
CA LYS A 335 -10.00 -5.00 -3.82
C LYS A 335 -8.58 -4.55 -3.44
N GLN A 336 -7.67 -5.45 -3.05
CA GLN A 336 -6.39 -5.05 -2.42
C GLN A 336 -5.40 -4.36 -3.39
N VAL A 337 -5.31 -4.79 -4.65
CA VAL A 337 -4.38 -4.22 -5.65
C VAL A 337 -5.14 -3.88 -6.94
N PRO A 338 -5.16 -2.62 -7.40
CA PRO A 338 -5.79 -2.26 -8.68
C PRO A 338 -5.23 -3.09 -9.85
N LEU A 339 -6.07 -3.45 -10.82
CA LEU A 339 -5.66 -4.31 -11.94
C LEU A 339 -4.50 -3.71 -12.75
N CYS A 340 -4.42 -2.38 -12.83
CA CYS A 340 -3.31 -1.66 -13.47
C CYS A 340 -1.94 -1.92 -12.81
N ARG A 341 -1.92 -2.31 -11.53
CA ARG A 341 -0.72 -2.65 -10.75
C ARG A 341 -0.58 -4.13 -10.42
N ALA A 342 -1.57 -4.94 -10.78
CA ALA A 342 -1.55 -6.37 -10.54
C ALA A 342 -0.81 -7.10 -11.67
N VAL A 343 0.12 -7.98 -11.30
CA VAL A 343 0.79 -8.93 -12.21
C VAL A 343 0.48 -10.35 -11.73
N PRO A 344 -0.65 -10.92 -12.21
CA PRO A 344 -1.04 -12.30 -11.91
C PRO A 344 -0.13 -13.30 -12.62
N LEU A 345 0.31 -14.31 -11.87
CA LEU A 345 1.27 -15.32 -12.28
C LEU A 345 0.84 -16.68 -11.71
N TRP A 346 0.79 -17.70 -12.56
CA TRP A 346 0.76 -19.10 -12.15
C TRP A 346 2.12 -19.72 -12.40
N ALA A 347 2.69 -20.32 -11.36
CA ALA A 347 4.03 -20.86 -11.38
C ALA A 347 4.22 -21.82 -10.20
N GLY A 348 5.27 -22.64 -10.27
CA GLY A 348 5.51 -23.63 -9.23
C GLY A 348 6.99 -23.87 -8.98
N ILE A 349 7.25 -24.61 -7.90
CA ILE A 349 8.59 -24.99 -7.46
C ILE A 349 8.71 -26.50 -7.26
N SER A 350 9.92 -27.02 -7.41
CA SER A 350 10.29 -28.38 -6.99
C SER A 350 11.73 -28.34 -6.46
N GLU A 351 12.31 -29.49 -6.10
CA GLU A 351 13.75 -29.59 -5.79
C GLU A 351 14.64 -29.19 -6.97
N GLY A 352 14.13 -29.19 -8.21
CA GLY A 352 14.84 -28.69 -9.39
C GLY A 352 14.80 -27.16 -9.56
N GLY A 353 14.03 -26.44 -8.73
CA GLY A 353 13.99 -24.98 -8.72
C GLY A 353 12.60 -24.40 -9.00
N PHE A 354 12.52 -23.35 -9.82
CA PHE A 354 11.32 -22.57 -10.11
C PHE A 354 10.98 -22.53 -11.59
N ALA A 355 9.70 -22.79 -11.92
CA ALA A 355 9.18 -22.72 -13.28
C ALA A 355 7.91 -21.87 -13.38
N THR A 356 7.84 -21.05 -14.43
CA THR A 356 6.65 -20.27 -14.76
C THR A 356 5.70 -21.06 -15.63
N VAL A 357 4.41 -21.08 -15.30
CA VAL A 357 3.36 -21.66 -16.15
C VAL A 357 2.77 -20.57 -17.04
N VAL A 358 2.24 -19.48 -16.46
CA VAL A 358 1.60 -18.41 -17.24
C VAL A 358 1.52 -17.08 -16.48
N PHE A 359 1.64 -15.96 -17.21
CA PHE A 359 1.21 -14.64 -16.75
C PHE A 359 -0.18 -14.32 -17.32
N ARG A 360 -1.07 -13.74 -16.51
CA ARG A 360 -2.44 -13.40 -16.95
C ARG A 360 -2.70 -11.90 -16.94
N LYS A 361 -3.68 -11.48 -17.76
CA LYS A 361 -4.20 -10.11 -17.75
C LYS A 361 -5.23 -9.92 -16.62
N SER A 362 -6.05 -10.94 -16.37
CA SER A 362 -7.03 -11.02 -15.27
C SER A 362 -6.40 -11.58 -13.99
N LYS A 363 -6.94 -11.21 -12.83
CA LYS A 363 -6.47 -11.71 -11.53
C LYS A 363 -6.77 -13.19 -11.29
N LYS A 364 -7.85 -13.70 -11.87
CA LYS A 364 -8.30 -15.09 -11.70
C LYS A 364 -8.29 -15.81 -13.04
N LEU A 365 -8.02 -17.11 -12.98
CA LEU A 365 -8.26 -18.04 -14.07
C LEU A 365 -9.68 -18.60 -13.97
N CYS A 366 -10.29 -18.91 -15.10
CA CYS A 366 -11.45 -19.78 -15.16
C CYS A 366 -11.07 -21.20 -15.60
N THR A 367 -12.02 -22.12 -15.51
CA THR A 367 -11.88 -23.53 -15.91
C THR A 367 -11.38 -23.70 -17.34
N VAL A 368 -12.00 -22.99 -18.30
CA VAL A 368 -11.67 -23.13 -19.73
C VAL A 368 -10.24 -22.65 -20.00
N GLU A 369 -9.89 -21.47 -19.49
CA GLU A 369 -8.55 -20.91 -19.63
C GLU A 369 -7.48 -21.83 -19.03
N TRP A 370 -7.76 -22.47 -17.90
CA TRP A 370 -6.84 -23.40 -17.26
C TRP A 370 -6.67 -24.70 -18.07
N ALA A 371 -7.77 -25.27 -18.56
CA ALA A 371 -7.73 -26.46 -19.40
C ALA A 371 -6.91 -26.21 -20.68
N GLU A 372 -7.08 -25.05 -21.33
CA GLU A 372 -6.25 -24.64 -22.47
C GLU A 372 -4.77 -24.53 -22.13
N ILE A 373 -4.43 -23.99 -20.96
CA ILE A 373 -3.03 -23.90 -20.49
C ILE A 373 -2.42 -25.29 -20.32
N VAL A 374 -3.18 -26.22 -19.74
CA VAL A 374 -2.73 -27.60 -19.51
C VAL A 374 -2.60 -28.36 -20.82
N ASN A 375 -3.64 -28.34 -21.67
CA ASN A 375 -3.65 -29.00 -22.97
C ASN A 375 -2.59 -28.44 -23.92
N GLY A 376 -2.34 -27.13 -23.86
CA GLY A 376 -1.24 -26.47 -24.59
C GLY A 376 0.15 -26.79 -24.04
N GLY A 377 0.28 -27.73 -23.10
CA GLY A 377 1.56 -28.24 -22.60
C GLY A 377 2.34 -27.27 -21.68
N LYS A 378 1.77 -26.11 -21.30
CA LYS A 378 2.52 -25.14 -20.48
C LYS A 378 2.86 -25.68 -19.10
N LEU A 379 1.93 -26.43 -18.49
CA LEU A 379 2.16 -27.05 -17.19
C LEU A 379 3.18 -28.19 -17.28
N THR A 380 3.09 -29.06 -18.29
CA THR A 380 4.05 -30.16 -18.49
C THR A 380 5.44 -29.65 -18.83
N ASN A 381 5.56 -28.61 -19.65
CA ASN A 381 6.84 -27.95 -19.94
C ASN A 381 7.46 -27.32 -18.69
N ALA A 382 6.65 -26.68 -17.83
CA ALA A 382 7.11 -26.18 -16.55
C ALA A 382 7.65 -27.31 -15.66
N ILE A 383 6.93 -28.43 -15.54
CA ILE A 383 7.37 -29.59 -14.76
C ILE A 383 8.69 -30.16 -15.32
N ARG A 384 8.77 -30.41 -16.63
CA ARG A 384 9.98 -30.95 -17.30
C ARG A 384 11.20 -30.05 -17.09
N SER A 385 11.02 -28.73 -17.12
CA SER A 385 12.12 -27.77 -16.90
C SER A 385 12.74 -27.85 -15.50
N LEU A 386 12.09 -28.54 -14.57
CA LEU A 386 12.57 -28.75 -13.19
C LEU A 386 13.16 -30.15 -12.97
N SER A 387 13.49 -30.88 -14.03
CA SER A 387 14.16 -32.20 -13.96
C SER A 387 13.46 -33.16 -12.98
N PRO A 388 12.17 -33.47 -13.20
CA PRO A 388 11.42 -34.35 -12.31
C PRO A 388 12.02 -35.76 -12.31
N THR A 389 11.81 -36.53 -11.23
CA THR A 389 12.28 -37.93 -11.13
C THR A 389 11.76 -38.80 -12.29
N LYS A 390 10.56 -38.49 -12.81
CA LYS A 390 9.97 -39.14 -14.00
C LYS A 390 9.88 -38.13 -15.14
N PRO A 391 10.82 -38.10 -16.11
CA PRO A 391 10.84 -37.11 -17.19
C PRO A 391 9.62 -37.13 -18.11
N ARG A 392 8.92 -38.26 -18.21
CA ARG A 392 7.72 -38.46 -19.06
C ARG A 392 6.41 -38.59 -18.25
N GLY A 393 6.48 -38.42 -16.93
CA GLY A 393 5.34 -38.62 -16.03
C GLY A 393 5.14 -40.09 -15.63
N PRO A 394 4.03 -40.41 -14.93
CA PRO A 394 3.04 -39.47 -14.43
C PRO A 394 3.62 -38.51 -13.39
N TRP A 395 3.03 -37.31 -13.28
CA TRP A 395 3.48 -36.26 -12.36
C TRP A 395 2.44 -35.97 -11.30
N TRP A 396 2.88 -35.69 -10.07
CA TRP A 396 1.97 -35.11 -9.07
C TRP A 396 2.26 -33.64 -8.82
N VAL A 397 1.17 -32.86 -8.84
CA VAL A 397 1.20 -31.42 -8.63
C VAL A 397 0.49 -31.12 -7.31
N LEU A 398 1.26 -30.68 -6.31
CA LEU A 398 0.72 -30.20 -5.05
C LEU A 398 0.16 -28.79 -5.26
N CYS A 399 -1.14 -28.59 -5.02
CA CYS A 399 -1.79 -27.30 -5.14
C CYS A 399 -2.91 -27.13 -4.12
N ASP A 400 -3.46 -25.92 -4.06
CA ASP A 400 -4.65 -25.62 -3.29
C ASP A 400 -5.93 -26.21 -3.91
N ASN A 401 -7.05 -25.98 -3.23
CA ASN A 401 -8.34 -26.56 -3.58
C ASN A 401 -9.20 -25.59 -4.40
N GLU A 402 -8.58 -24.77 -5.24
CA GLU A 402 -9.32 -23.88 -6.14
C GLU A 402 -10.29 -24.68 -7.00
N THR A 403 -11.55 -24.25 -7.02
CA THR A 403 -12.65 -25.04 -7.59
C THR A 403 -12.47 -25.30 -9.08
N PHE A 404 -11.92 -24.33 -9.81
CA PHE A 404 -11.69 -24.45 -11.25
C PHE A 404 -10.65 -25.53 -11.60
N LEU A 405 -9.75 -25.90 -10.68
CA LEU A 405 -8.77 -26.97 -10.89
C LEU A 405 -9.41 -28.37 -10.88
N ARG A 406 -10.61 -28.50 -10.31
CA ARG A 406 -11.27 -29.79 -10.03
C ARG A 406 -12.52 -30.05 -10.86
N THR A 407 -12.87 -29.17 -11.77
CA THR A 407 -13.98 -29.40 -12.71
C THR A 407 -13.65 -30.57 -13.62
N ALA A 408 -14.68 -31.23 -14.16
CA ALA A 408 -14.50 -32.37 -15.08
C ALA A 408 -13.60 -32.00 -16.27
N VAL A 409 -13.73 -30.78 -16.81
CA VAL A 409 -12.89 -30.28 -17.91
C VAL A 409 -11.42 -30.17 -17.51
N SER A 410 -11.13 -29.59 -16.34
CA SER A 410 -9.75 -29.49 -15.84
C SER A 410 -9.15 -30.86 -15.54
N GLN A 411 -9.93 -31.76 -14.93
CA GLN A 411 -9.50 -33.12 -14.63
C GLN A 411 -9.21 -33.93 -15.90
N ALA A 412 -10.04 -33.79 -16.93
CA ALA A 412 -9.80 -34.40 -18.23
C ALA A 412 -8.49 -33.89 -18.86
N ALA A 413 -8.25 -32.57 -18.82
CA ALA A 413 -7.01 -31.97 -19.28
C ALA A 413 -5.78 -32.47 -18.49
N HIS A 414 -5.88 -32.59 -17.16
CA HIS A 414 -4.81 -33.16 -16.33
C HIS A 414 -4.53 -34.61 -16.68
N LYS A 415 -5.57 -35.43 -16.80
CA LYS A 415 -5.46 -36.85 -17.13
C LYS A 415 -4.81 -37.06 -18.50
N ALA A 416 -5.23 -36.29 -19.51
CA ALA A 416 -4.66 -36.33 -20.86
C ALA A 416 -3.15 -36.00 -20.88
N GLN A 417 -2.67 -35.24 -19.89
CA GLN A 417 -1.26 -34.86 -19.75
C GLN A 417 -0.50 -35.68 -18.70
N GLY A 418 -1.10 -36.76 -18.16
CA GLY A 418 -0.46 -37.60 -17.14
C GLY A 418 -0.23 -36.89 -15.79
N ILE A 419 -1.08 -35.92 -15.45
CA ILE A 419 -0.97 -35.10 -14.24
C ILE A 419 -2.01 -35.57 -13.21
N SER A 420 -1.55 -35.80 -11.97
CA SER A 420 -2.38 -36.05 -10.80
C SER A 420 -2.28 -34.88 -9.82
N LEU A 421 -3.41 -34.29 -9.43
CA LEU A 421 -3.39 -33.25 -8.41
C LEU A 421 -3.25 -33.87 -7.01
N TRP A 422 -2.34 -33.31 -6.22
CA TRP A 422 -2.18 -33.61 -4.81
C TRP A 422 -2.66 -32.39 -4.01
N SER A 423 -3.66 -32.58 -3.17
CA SER A 423 -4.38 -31.48 -2.54
C SER A 423 -3.82 -31.14 -1.17
N VAL A 424 -3.59 -29.85 -0.90
CA VAL A 424 -3.36 -29.40 0.47
C VAL A 424 -4.68 -29.32 1.25
N PRO A 425 -4.66 -29.51 2.58
CA PRO A 425 -5.82 -29.30 3.43
C PRO A 425 -6.35 -27.86 3.30
N PRO A 426 -7.66 -27.63 3.51
CA PRO A 426 -8.23 -26.29 3.49
C PRO A 426 -7.48 -25.31 4.39
N ARG A 427 -7.40 -24.05 3.95
CA ARG A 427 -6.81 -22.94 4.72
C ARG A 427 -5.36 -23.18 5.18
N SER A 428 -4.58 -23.98 4.44
CA SER A 428 -3.24 -24.42 4.85
C SER A 428 -2.11 -23.95 3.93
N PRO A 429 -1.91 -22.63 3.75
CA PRO A 429 -0.86 -22.12 2.86
C PRO A 429 0.55 -22.50 3.34
N ASP A 430 0.74 -22.72 4.65
CA ASP A 430 2.01 -23.18 5.21
C ASP A 430 2.41 -24.58 4.72
N LEU A 431 1.44 -25.41 4.32
CA LEU A 431 1.66 -26.75 3.76
C LEU A 431 1.88 -26.76 2.23
N ASN A 432 1.79 -25.61 1.55
CA ASN A 432 2.16 -25.48 0.14
C ASN A 432 3.53 -24.78 0.03
N PRO A 433 4.63 -25.51 -0.28
CA PRO A 433 5.99 -24.95 -0.29
C PRO A 433 6.17 -23.67 -1.11
N VAL A 434 5.44 -23.54 -2.22
CA VAL A 434 5.50 -22.40 -3.12
C VAL A 434 5.17 -21.06 -2.42
N GLU A 435 4.39 -21.07 -1.34
CA GLU A 435 4.04 -19.86 -0.58
C GLU A 435 5.26 -19.22 0.09
N LYS A 436 6.22 -20.04 0.55
CA LYS A 436 7.50 -19.55 1.08
C LYS A 436 8.31 -18.88 -0.01
N PHE A 437 8.29 -19.45 -1.22
CA PHE A 437 8.94 -18.85 -2.39
C PHE A 437 8.26 -17.53 -2.79
N TRP A 438 6.93 -17.42 -2.74
CA TRP A 438 6.22 -16.16 -2.96
C TRP A 438 6.60 -15.08 -1.96
N ALA A 439 6.72 -15.42 -0.67
CA ALA A 439 7.17 -14.49 0.35
C ALA A 439 8.59 -13.97 0.04
N TRP A 440 9.50 -14.87 -0.36
CA TRP A 440 10.86 -14.50 -0.79
C TRP A 440 10.87 -13.63 -2.06
N LEU A 441 10.11 -14.01 -3.08
CA LEU A 441 10.06 -13.31 -4.37
C LEU A 441 9.52 -11.89 -4.19
N ARG A 442 8.41 -11.72 -3.46
CA ARG A 442 7.84 -10.40 -3.15
C ARG A 442 8.85 -9.53 -2.41
N ARG A 443 9.58 -10.08 -1.42
CA ARG A 443 10.62 -9.35 -0.69
C ARG A 443 11.75 -8.91 -1.61
N THR A 444 12.22 -9.81 -2.47
CA THR A 444 13.33 -9.56 -3.41
C THR A 444 12.95 -8.49 -4.45
N LEU A 445 11.75 -8.57 -5.02
CA LEU A 445 11.25 -7.57 -5.97
C LEU A 445 11.11 -6.20 -5.30
N ARG A 446 10.57 -6.14 -4.08
CA ARG A 446 10.50 -4.89 -3.30
C ARG A 446 11.88 -4.28 -3.04
N GLN A 447 12.88 -5.08 -2.70
CA GLN A 447 14.25 -4.60 -2.51
C GLN A 447 14.83 -4.00 -3.80
N LYS A 448 14.56 -4.60 -4.96
CA LYS A 448 14.94 -4.04 -6.26
C LYS A 448 14.20 -2.72 -6.53
N ASP A 449 12.91 -2.64 -6.24
CA ASP A 449 12.12 -1.40 -6.40
C ASP A 449 12.59 -0.28 -5.46
N TRP A 450 13.06 -0.64 -4.25
CA TRP A 450 13.67 0.29 -3.30
C TRP A 450 15.03 0.80 -3.79
N ALA A 451 15.87 -0.08 -4.35
CA ALA A 451 17.14 0.31 -4.95
C ALA A 451 16.91 1.26 -6.15
N ASP A 452 15.91 0.98 -6.98
CA ASP A 452 15.50 1.88 -8.06
C ASP A 452 15.04 3.23 -7.56
N LEU A 453 14.24 3.26 -6.50
CA LEU A 453 13.75 4.49 -5.89
C LEU A 453 14.92 5.35 -5.36
N ARG A 454 15.87 4.73 -4.66
CA ARG A 454 17.09 5.41 -4.17
C ARG A 454 17.95 5.95 -5.31
N ALA A 455 17.98 5.25 -6.44
CA ALA A 455 18.68 5.67 -7.65
C ALA A 455 17.88 6.68 -8.51
N GLY A 456 16.75 7.21 -8.02
CA GLY A 456 15.92 8.17 -8.77
C GLY A 456 15.21 7.60 -10.00
N ARG A 457 15.22 6.28 -10.19
CA ARG A 457 14.58 5.63 -11.35
C ARG A 457 13.06 5.65 -11.20
N LYS A 458 12.34 5.84 -12.31
CA LYS A 458 10.87 5.81 -12.34
C LYS A 458 10.33 4.41 -12.00
N ALA A 459 9.06 4.35 -11.57
CA ALA A 459 8.39 3.07 -11.33
C ALA A 459 8.19 2.31 -12.65
N LEU A 460 8.39 1.00 -12.64
CA LEU A 460 8.23 0.16 -13.83
C LEU A 460 6.79 0.12 -14.33
N ASP A 461 6.62 -0.01 -15.64
CA ASP A 461 5.36 -0.44 -16.22
C ASP A 461 5.17 -1.98 -16.08
N LYS A 462 4.00 -2.48 -16.50
CA LYS A 462 3.64 -3.89 -16.34
C LYS A 462 4.54 -4.83 -17.14
N LYS A 463 4.95 -4.44 -18.36
CA LYS A 463 5.80 -5.27 -19.23
C LYS A 463 7.21 -5.37 -18.66
N ALA A 464 7.78 -4.23 -18.27
CA ALA A 464 9.09 -4.16 -17.62
C ALA A 464 9.09 -4.91 -16.28
N TYR A 465 8.02 -4.81 -15.50
CA TYR A 465 7.90 -5.55 -14.24
C TYR A 465 7.82 -7.06 -14.47
N GLN A 466 7.05 -7.53 -15.45
CA GLN A 466 7.05 -8.96 -15.83
C GLN A 466 8.43 -9.45 -16.28
N ALA A 467 9.16 -8.65 -17.05
CA ALA A 467 10.54 -8.96 -17.44
C ALA A 467 11.46 -9.08 -16.21
N ARG A 468 11.33 -8.17 -15.24
CA ARG A 468 12.04 -8.23 -13.95
C ARG A 468 11.69 -9.47 -13.14
N VAL A 469 10.42 -9.88 -13.11
CA VAL A 469 10.01 -11.12 -12.43
C VAL A 469 10.70 -12.31 -13.07
N ARG A 470 10.64 -12.42 -14.41
CA ARG A 470 11.31 -13.51 -15.15
C ARG A 470 12.81 -13.53 -14.90
N SER A 471 13.50 -12.40 -15.00
CA SER A 471 14.96 -12.35 -14.79
C SER A 471 15.34 -12.68 -13.34
N THR A 472 14.57 -12.19 -12.36
CA THR A 472 14.78 -12.51 -10.94
C THR A 472 14.64 -14.00 -10.68
N CYS A 473 13.58 -14.62 -11.21
CA CYS A 473 13.32 -16.05 -11.04
C CYS A 473 14.33 -16.96 -11.78
N ARG A 474 14.99 -16.48 -12.84
CA ARG A 474 16.03 -17.24 -13.56
C ARG A 474 17.40 -17.24 -12.86
N THR A 475 17.60 -16.42 -11.82
CA THR A 475 18.88 -16.37 -11.11
C THR A 475 19.17 -17.69 -10.39
N LYS A 476 20.45 -18.09 -10.31
CA LYS A 476 20.89 -19.26 -9.52
C LYS A 476 20.36 -19.22 -8.09
N ARG A 477 20.35 -18.03 -7.47
CA ARG A 477 19.81 -17.82 -6.13
C ARG A 477 18.32 -18.13 -6.04
N ALA A 478 17.51 -17.67 -6.99
CA ALA A 478 16.07 -17.97 -6.99
C ALA A 478 15.81 -19.47 -7.12
N GLN A 479 16.53 -20.13 -8.02
CA GLN A 479 16.43 -21.57 -8.23
C GLN A 479 16.80 -22.36 -6.96
N ALA A 480 17.89 -21.98 -6.29
CA ALA A 480 18.29 -22.60 -5.02
C ALA A 480 17.28 -22.36 -3.88
N VAL A 481 16.70 -21.16 -3.78
CA VAL A 481 15.66 -20.86 -2.78
C VAL A 481 14.40 -21.68 -3.04
N ALA A 482 13.98 -21.81 -4.31
CA ALA A 482 12.85 -22.63 -4.70
C ALA A 482 13.06 -24.11 -4.34
N ALA A 483 14.23 -24.66 -4.68
CA ALA A 483 14.63 -26.03 -4.32
C ALA A 483 14.59 -26.26 -2.79
N SER A 484 15.18 -25.34 -2.03
CA SER A 484 15.18 -25.39 -0.57
C SER A 484 13.76 -25.32 0.02
N CYS A 485 12.89 -24.47 -0.53
CA CYS A 485 11.50 -24.36 -0.10
C CYS A 485 10.74 -25.68 -0.35
N ALA A 486 10.87 -26.26 -1.55
CA ALA A 486 10.25 -27.53 -1.91
C ALA A 486 10.72 -28.69 -1.00
N GLY A 487 12.04 -28.85 -0.81
CA GLY A 487 12.62 -29.86 0.07
C GLY A 487 12.26 -29.66 1.56
N GLY A 488 11.80 -28.47 1.93
CA GLY A 488 11.39 -28.12 3.29
C GLY A 488 10.03 -28.69 3.74
N LEU A 489 9.24 -29.31 2.85
CA LEU A 489 7.88 -29.77 3.16
C LEU A 489 7.83 -30.72 4.37
N ARG A 490 8.74 -31.70 4.45
CA ARG A 490 8.80 -32.63 5.60
C ARG A 490 9.00 -31.90 6.92
N LYS A 491 9.86 -30.88 6.96
CA LYS A 491 10.12 -30.08 8.16
C LYS A 491 8.84 -29.37 8.62
N VAL A 492 8.11 -28.76 7.70
CA VAL A 492 6.81 -28.14 7.99
C VAL A 492 5.82 -29.17 8.54
N CYS A 493 5.71 -30.35 7.92
CA CYS A 493 4.82 -31.41 8.39
C CYS A 493 5.18 -31.89 9.82
N LYS A 494 6.47 -31.98 10.17
CA LYS A 494 6.90 -32.27 11.55
C LYS A 494 6.37 -31.23 12.54
N GLU A 495 6.47 -29.94 12.21
CA GLU A 495 5.93 -28.87 13.05
C GLU A 495 4.42 -28.93 13.20
N VAL A 496 3.69 -29.23 12.12
CA VAL A 496 2.23 -29.37 12.16
C VAL A 496 1.83 -30.51 13.09
N VAL A 497 2.51 -31.66 13.03
CA VAL A 497 2.26 -32.78 13.95
C VAL A 497 2.58 -32.39 15.39
N ALA A 498 3.75 -31.79 15.64
CA ALA A 498 4.16 -31.35 16.98
C ALA A 498 3.17 -30.35 17.61
N LYS A 499 2.55 -29.51 16.78
CA LYS A 499 1.54 -28.53 17.20
C LYS A 499 0.10 -29.04 17.08
N LYS A 500 -0.10 -30.35 17.00
CA LYS A 500 -1.43 -30.99 16.92
C LYS A 500 -2.33 -30.37 15.84
N GLY A 501 -1.77 -30.08 14.67
CA GLY A 501 -2.49 -29.54 13.51
C GLY A 501 -2.53 -28.01 13.41
N ALA A 502 -1.97 -27.28 14.38
CA ALA A 502 -1.87 -25.82 14.29
C ALA A 502 -0.87 -25.36 13.22
N MET A 503 -0.78 -24.04 13.02
CA MET A 503 0.06 -23.44 11.97
C MET A 503 1.55 -23.65 12.24
N ALA A 504 2.30 -24.13 11.24
CA ALA A 504 3.75 -24.17 11.29
C ALA A 504 4.34 -22.75 11.31
N ARG A 505 5.56 -22.58 11.87
CA ARG A 505 6.26 -21.30 11.75
C ARG A 505 6.78 -21.21 10.31
N SER A 506 6.36 -20.17 9.59
CA SER A 506 6.74 -19.96 8.19
C SER A 506 8.16 -19.46 8.04
#